data_AF-A0A2G8LHC5-F1
#
_entry.id   AF-A0A2G8LHC5-F1
#
_cell.length_a   1.000
_cell.length_b   1.000
_cell.length_c   1.000
_cell.angle_alpha   90.00
_cell.angle_beta   90.00
_cell.angle_gamma   90.00
#
_symmetry.space_group_name_H-M   'P 1'
#
loop_
_entity.id
_entity.type
_entity.pdbx_description
1 polymer ?
#
loop_
_entity_poly.entity_id
_entity_poly.type
_entity_poly.pdbx_seq_one_letter_code
_entity_poly.pdbx_strand_id
1 'polypeptide(L)'
;MEALNLTKIHLLNIITRELRRVIDQDQEEVDNSAVMDPMVIYSLDLPEAGRLMPMLLWLGGTLKHFWFDVLPFIACCKLTSQCETYYEFRPSDDCSDYQPPRPTIGTGDPHFISLDGKEFTFNGAGEFVLVKSSLHNFTFQTRMEVLAGTDASVYTSFVLSSDISDTIQVQRSPLNGTLILLNGEPIDLYFDGYLIRKQDFRGLRLTVNPDVSEITVRLHIGATALIRITSEMMSFILQLPDALKGQTEGLLGNFNDNADDDFILRNGSSLLHNSTLEEIHFDFGLGWILDTNTSKFTYLPPYDFSTFFHPDFIPNLVYPDVNSVSEEVKLICGESITCLYDAVTTNSTTFANDSLQDIKTYETVNENLVKIVSCGQPGKIENGAINGSVFLVGYTVVASCNEGFYLDGNSELLCYSNGTWSGNLPICIEIPIANNTPPTVIIVITSVIGSLVLIAIIVVIIKKFCLYSSKISSGHGPTNENIPSENKAFEHDEYQ
;
A
#
# COMPACT_ATOMS: atom_id res chain seq x y z
N MET A 1 4.48 3.73 41.65
CA MET A 1 4.33 4.62 40.47
C MET A 1 5.62 5.34 40.12
N GLU A 2 6.42 5.84 41.07
CA GLU A 2 7.72 6.48 40.78
C GLU A 2 8.78 5.52 40.21
N ALA A 3 8.82 4.25 40.65
CA ALA A 3 9.76 3.26 40.12
C ALA A 3 9.52 2.86 38.65
N LEU A 4 8.27 2.97 38.16
CA LEU A 4 7.89 2.70 36.77
C LEU A 4 8.23 3.89 35.85
N ASN A 5 8.29 5.09 36.42
CA ASN A 5 8.65 6.32 35.71
C ASN A 5 10.17 6.45 35.54
N LEU A 6 10.95 6.05 36.57
CA LEU A 6 12.40 6.01 36.47
C LEU A 6 12.90 4.97 35.45
N THR A 7 12.25 3.81 35.33
CA THR A 7 12.62 2.79 34.32
C THR A 7 12.31 3.27 32.91
N LYS A 8 11.19 3.97 32.68
CA LYS A 8 10.87 4.59 31.38
C LYS A 8 11.85 5.68 30.98
N ILE A 9 12.24 6.56 31.91
CA ILE A 9 13.23 7.62 31.66
C ILE A 9 14.61 7.01 31.41
N HIS A 10 14.97 5.95 32.12
CA HIS A 10 16.24 5.26 31.93
C HIS A 10 16.30 4.54 30.57
N LEU A 11 15.21 3.88 30.15
CA LEU A 11 15.10 3.26 28.84
C LEU A 11 15.15 4.30 27.72
N LEU A 12 14.45 5.43 27.88
CA LEU A 12 14.46 6.53 26.92
C LEU A 12 15.85 7.14 26.79
N ASN A 13 16.58 7.31 27.89
CA ASN A 13 17.96 7.82 27.87
C ASN A 13 18.95 6.83 27.24
N ILE A 14 18.77 5.52 27.45
CA ILE A 14 19.58 4.48 26.78
C ILE A 14 19.30 4.48 25.28
N ILE A 15 18.03 4.52 24.86
CA ILE A 15 17.63 4.57 23.46
C ILE A 15 18.16 5.85 22.78
N THR A 16 18.05 7.01 23.45
CA THR A 16 18.55 8.29 22.92
C THR A 16 20.07 8.32 22.82
N ARG A 17 20.77 7.67 23.75
CA ARG A 17 22.25 7.59 23.75
C ARG A 17 22.76 6.68 22.64
N GLU A 18 22.12 5.53 22.39
CA GLU A 18 22.52 4.64 21.31
C GLU A 18 22.09 5.18 19.94
N LEU A 19 20.94 5.88 19.82
CA LEU A 19 20.56 6.62 18.61
C LEU A 19 21.58 7.69 18.24
N ARG A 20 22.07 8.47 19.23
CA ARG A 20 23.10 9.48 19.00
C ARG A 20 24.44 8.86 18.57
N ARG A 21 24.76 7.68 19.09
CA ARG A 21 25.96 6.93 18.73
C ARG A 21 25.93 6.40 17.30
N VAL A 22 24.75 6.00 16.80
CA VAL A 22 24.53 5.57 15.41
C VAL A 22 24.57 6.77 14.46
N ILE A 23 23.94 7.89 14.83
CA ILE A 23 23.96 9.12 14.03
C ILE A 23 25.38 9.70 13.91
N ASP A 24 26.18 9.67 14.98
CA ASP A 24 27.56 10.14 14.96
C ASP A 24 28.50 9.21 14.17
N GLN A 25 28.15 7.92 13.97
CA GLN A 25 28.92 6.99 13.12
C GLN A 25 28.63 7.19 11.63
N ASP A 26 27.40 7.57 11.25
CA ASP A 26 27.05 7.84 9.85
C ASP A 26 27.58 9.19 9.36
N GLN A 27 27.90 10.13 10.27
CA GLN A 27 28.36 11.47 9.90
C GLN A 27 29.82 11.55 9.41
N GLU A 28 30.61 10.47 9.55
CA GLU A 28 31.95 10.34 8.99
C GLU A 28 31.96 9.77 7.55
N GLU A 29 30.82 9.31 7.01
CA GLU A 29 30.72 8.71 5.66
C GLU A 29 29.93 9.56 4.64
N VAL A 30 29.42 10.74 5.04
CA VAL A 30 28.66 11.66 4.15
C VAL A 30 29.55 12.78 3.62
N ASP A 31 30.67 12.42 3.00
CA ASP A 31 31.41 13.34 2.13
C ASP A 31 32.03 12.58 0.97
N ASN A 32 31.19 11.90 0.17
CA ASN A 32 31.38 11.69 -1.28
C ASN A 32 30.13 11.04 -1.92
N SER A 33 29.67 11.67 -3.00
CA SER A 33 28.63 11.30 -3.97
C SER A 33 28.02 9.87 -4.00
N ALA A 34 26.70 9.87 -4.29
CA ALA A 34 25.92 8.94 -5.12
C ALA A 34 25.06 7.87 -4.41
N VAL A 35 23.75 7.93 -4.73
CA VAL A 35 22.80 6.80 -4.89
C VAL A 35 22.99 5.62 -3.93
N MET A 36 22.11 5.52 -2.92
CA MET A 36 21.98 4.30 -2.12
C MET A 36 21.43 3.16 -2.99
N ASP A 37 22.35 2.35 -3.53
CA ASP A 37 22.11 0.98 -3.99
C ASP A 37 22.05 0.05 -2.74
N PRO A 38 21.24 -1.02 -2.71
CA PRO A 38 21.06 -1.83 -1.50
C PRO A 38 22.28 -2.74 -1.30
N MET A 39 23.26 -2.27 -0.52
CA MET A 39 24.45 -3.05 -0.19
C MET A 39 24.15 -4.08 0.91
N VAL A 40 24.19 -5.35 0.49
CA VAL A 40 24.95 -6.45 1.10
C VAL A 40 25.27 -6.27 2.60
N ILE A 41 24.49 -6.94 3.45
CA ILE A 41 24.88 -7.14 4.85
C ILE A 41 26.08 -8.09 4.87
N TYR A 42 27.26 -7.54 5.14
CA TYR A 42 28.46 -8.31 5.44
C TYR A 42 28.19 -9.25 6.62
N SER A 43 28.53 -10.52 6.41
CA SER A 43 28.67 -11.55 7.43
C SER A 43 29.67 -11.08 8.50
N LEU A 44 29.16 -10.68 9.67
CA LEU A 44 29.96 -10.66 10.89
C LEU A 44 30.17 -12.10 11.34
N ASP A 45 31.36 -12.62 11.06
CA ASP A 45 31.89 -13.87 11.64
C ASP A 45 32.01 -13.71 13.17
N LEU A 46 30.93 -14.03 13.88
CA LEU A 46 30.95 -14.30 15.32
C LEU A 46 30.84 -15.82 15.51
N PRO A 47 31.93 -16.50 15.93
CA PRO A 47 31.94 -17.95 16.10
C PRO A 47 31.26 -18.31 17.43
N GLU A 48 29.93 -18.14 17.50
CA GLU A 48 29.06 -18.77 18.50
C GLU A 48 27.53 -18.54 18.26
N ALA A 49 27.12 -17.93 17.14
CA ALA A 49 25.71 -17.63 16.85
C ALA A 49 24.90 -18.80 16.22
N GLY A 50 25.37 -20.04 16.31
CA GLY A 50 24.77 -21.22 15.67
C GLY A 50 23.43 -21.72 16.24
N ARG A 51 22.75 -20.93 17.10
CA ARG A 51 21.49 -21.35 17.76
C ARG A 51 20.35 -20.32 17.79
N LEU A 52 20.52 -19.13 17.20
CA LEU A 52 19.48 -18.06 17.24
C LEU A 52 18.99 -17.60 15.84
N MET A 53 19.43 -18.25 14.77
CA MET A 53 19.07 -17.85 13.39
C MET A 53 17.61 -18.05 12.94
N PRO A 54 16.70 -18.80 13.59
CA PRO A 54 15.31 -18.87 13.12
C PRO A 54 14.43 -17.68 13.53
N MET A 55 14.78 -16.95 14.61
CA MET A 55 13.96 -15.83 15.10
C MET A 55 14.23 -14.50 14.36
N LEU A 56 15.43 -14.31 13.83
CA LEU A 56 15.85 -13.06 13.19
C LEU A 56 15.34 -12.91 11.75
N LEU A 57 14.99 -14.00 11.07
CA LEU A 57 14.43 -13.96 9.71
C LEU A 57 12.96 -13.50 9.68
N TRP A 58 12.21 -13.70 10.77
CA TRP A 58 10.83 -13.21 10.91
C TRP A 58 10.74 -11.71 11.26
N LEU A 59 11.81 -11.19 11.84
CA LEU A 59 11.92 -9.82 12.32
C LEU A 59 12.31 -8.81 11.22
N GLY A 60 12.76 -9.27 10.06
CA GLY A 60 13.26 -8.39 8.99
C GLY A 60 12.21 -7.42 8.44
N GLY A 61 10.96 -7.82 8.29
CA GLY A 61 9.88 -6.95 7.81
C GLY A 61 9.41 -5.94 8.87
N THR A 62 9.21 -6.42 10.09
CA THR A 62 8.74 -5.60 11.23
C THR A 62 9.78 -4.61 11.72
N LEU A 63 11.06 -4.98 11.75
CA LEU A 63 12.13 -4.02 12.05
C LEU A 63 12.34 -3.03 10.91
N LYS A 64 12.24 -3.44 9.64
CA LYS A 64 12.33 -2.48 8.52
C LYS A 64 11.23 -1.42 8.59
N HIS A 65 9.98 -1.84 8.77
CA HIS A 65 8.88 -0.89 8.93
C HIS A 65 9.09 0.03 10.14
N PHE A 66 9.53 -0.53 11.27
CA PHE A 66 9.82 0.26 12.45
C PHE A 66 10.92 1.31 12.22
N TRP A 67 12.05 0.90 11.63
CA TRP A 67 13.22 1.78 11.43
C TRP A 67 13.07 2.78 10.29
N PHE A 68 12.40 2.40 9.21
CA PHE A 68 12.32 3.22 8.00
C PHE A 68 11.02 4.01 7.86
N ASP A 69 9.94 3.60 8.55
CA ASP A 69 8.64 4.29 8.48
C ASP A 69 8.24 4.89 9.83
N VAL A 70 8.15 4.06 10.89
CA VAL A 70 7.61 4.47 12.20
C VAL A 70 8.53 5.45 12.92
N LEU A 71 9.83 5.15 12.99
CA LEU A 71 10.79 5.95 13.74
C LEU A 71 11.01 7.33 13.10
N PRO A 72 11.17 7.46 11.77
CA PRO A 72 11.23 8.77 11.12
C PRO A 72 9.90 9.54 11.23
N PHE A 73 8.74 8.86 11.18
CA PHE A 73 7.44 9.51 11.42
C PHE A 73 7.37 10.10 12.83
N ILE A 74 7.75 9.35 13.87
CA ILE A 74 7.76 9.86 15.24
C ILE A 74 8.71 11.06 15.37
N ALA A 75 9.91 10.97 14.81
CA ALA A 75 10.89 12.04 14.86
C ALA A 75 10.40 13.34 14.17
N CYS A 76 9.90 13.23 12.94
CA CYS A 76 9.50 14.37 12.13
C CYS A 76 8.09 14.90 12.44
N CYS A 77 7.13 14.03 12.77
CA CYS A 77 5.72 14.40 12.94
C CYS A 77 5.27 14.51 14.40
N LYS A 78 5.90 13.81 15.34
CA LYS A 78 5.46 13.82 16.76
C LYS A 78 6.40 14.59 17.66
N LEU A 79 7.71 14.51 17.42
CA LEU A 79 8.72 15.18 18.24
C LEU A 79 9.11 16.56 17.71
N THR A 80 8.79 16.86 16.45
CA THR A 80 9.05 18.15 15.79
C THR A 80 7.81 18.61 15.01
N SER A 81 7.83 19.85 14.51
CA SER A 81 6.78 20.41 13.64
C SER A 81 7.11 20.26 12.14
N GLN A 82 7.96 19.30 11.78
CA GLN A 82 8.49 19.08 10.42
C GLN A 82 7.87 17.86 9.75
N CYS A 83 6.58 17.59 10.01
CA CYS A 83 5.91 16.42 9.45
C CYS A 83 5.88 16.45 7.91
N GLU A 84 5.85 17.65 7.32
CA GLU A 84 5.96 17.85 5.87
C GLU A 84 7.25 17.28 5.29
N THR A 85 8.39 17.41 5.99
CA THR A 85 9.67 16.85 5.54
C THR A 85 9.64 15.33 5.53
N TYR A 86 8.96 14.70 6.50
CA TYR A 86 8.74 13.26 6.45
C TYR A 86 7.91 12.88 5.23
N TYR A 87 6.79 13.57 4.98
CA TYR A 87 5.95 13.29 3.81
C TYR A 87 6.59 13.68 2.47
N GLU A 88 7.59 14.57 2.45
CA GLU A 88 8.38 14.89 1.25
C GLU A 88 9.33 13.74 0.87
N PHE A 89 10.02 13.17 1.86
CA PHE A 89 10.98 12.07 1.63
C PHE A 89 10.36 10.67 1.74
N ARG A 90 9.17 10.58 2.33
CA ARG A 90 8.34 9.40 2.49
C ARG A 90 6.89 9.80 2.22
N PRO A 91 6.54 10.10 0.96
CA PRO A 91 5.15 10.32 0.61
C PRO A 91 4.33 9.16 1.14
N SER A 92 3.25 9.47 1.85
CA SER A 92 2.21 8.47 2.04
C SER A 92 1.85 7.99 0.65
N ASP A 93 2.07 6.70 0.35
CA ASP A 93 1.35 6.03 -0.73
C ASP A 93 -0.13 6.07 -0.30
N ASP A 94 -0.80 7.20 -0.56
CA ASP A 94 -2.26 7.31 -0.53
C ASP A 94 -2.88 6.54 -1.72
N CYS A 95 -2.06 5.74 -2.40
CA CYS A 95 -2.35 4.97 -3.60
C CYS A 95 -2.86 5.85 -4.76
N SER A 96 -2.63 7.17 -4.73
CA SER A 96 -3.04 8.10 -5.79
C SER A 96 -2.44 7.74 -7.15
N ASP A 97 -1.16 7.33 -7.15
CA ASP A 97 -0.43 6.94 -8.36
C ASP A 97 -0.58 5.46 -8.69
N TYR A 98 -1.22 4.66 -7.81
CA TYR A 98 -1.45 3.24 -8.06
C TYR A 98 -2.30 3.07 -9.33
N GLN A 99 -1.68 2.49 -10.36
CA GLN A 99 -2.40 1.97 -11.51
C GLN A 99 -2.58 0.46 -11.29
N PRO A 100 -3.84 -0.04 -11.25
CA PRO A 100 -4.06 -1.47 -11.18
C PRO A 100 -3.47 -2.14 -12.43
N PRO A 101 -2.78 -3.28 -12.30
CA PRO A 101 -2.34 -4.02 -13.46
C PRO A 101 -3.53 -4.53 -14.26
N ARG A 102 -3.34 -4.76 -15.56
CA ARG A 102 -4.35 -5.30 -16.45
C ARG A 102 -4.38 -6.82 -16.39
N PRO A 103 -5.52 -7.45 -16.07
CA PRO A 103 -5.65 -8.89 -16.06
C PRO A 103 -6.02 -9.44 -17.45
N THR A 104 -5.50 -10.63 -17.76
CA THR A 104 -5.84 -11.47 -18.92
C THR A 104 -5.86 -12.93 -18.44
N ILE A 105 -6.56 -13.79 -19.16
CA ILE A 105 -6.74 -15.20 -18.79
C ILE A 105 -6.52 -16.12 -19.99
N GLY A 106 -5.97 -17.29 -19.73
CA GLY A 106 -6.03 -18.46 -20.60
C GLY A 106 -6.50 -19.68 -19.81
N THR A 107 -7.55 -20.35 -20.30
CA THR A 107 -8.16 -21.51 -19.65
C THR A 107 -8.80 -22.45 -20.68
N GLY A 108 -9.25 -23.63 -20.27
CA GLY A 108 -9.92 -24.60 -21.15
C GLY A 108 -9.05 -25.13 -22.29
N ASP A 109 -9.69 -25.41 -23.43
CA ASP A 109 -9.08 -25.93 -24.65
C ASP A 109 -8.75 -24.83 -25.68
N PRO A 110 -7.55 -24.27 -25.66
CA PRO A 110 -7.37 -23.06 -24.90
C PRO A 110 -8.18 -21.86 -25.41
N HIS A 111 -8.95 -21.29 -24.51
CA HIS A 111 -9.66 -20.02 -24.64
C HIS A 111 -8.85 -18.90 -23.99
N PHE A 112 -8.85 -17.73 -24.63
CA PHE A 112 -8.08 -16.57 -24.22
C PHE A 112 -8.96 -15.33 -24.14
N ILE A 113 -8.61 -14.45 -23.21
CA ILE A 113 -8.97 -13.03 -23.26
C ILE A 113 -7.65 -12.28 -23.41
N SER A 114 -7.44 -11.54 -24.50
CA SER A 114 -6.22 -10.76 -24.72
C SER A 114 -6.00 -9.69 -23.64
N LEU A 115 -4.86 -9.01 -23.68
CA LEU A 115 -4.60 -7.87 -22.82
C LEU A 115 -5.56 -6.71 -23.07
N ASP A 116 -6.18 -6.54 -24.23
CA ASP A 116 -7.18 -5.48 -24.47
C ASP A 116 -8.63 -5.99 -24.44
N GLY A 117 -8.85 -7.22 -23.95
CA GLY A 117 -10.19 -7.78 -23.70
C GLY A 117 -10.79 -8.56 -24.87
N LYS A 118 -10.00 -8.89 -25.88
CA LYS A 118 -10.44 -9.69 -27.02
C LYS A 118 -10.56 -11.17 -26.62
N GLU A 119 -11.79 -11.69 -26.63
CA GLU A 119 -12.06 -13.13 -26.50
C GLU A 119 -11.78 -13.89 -27.80
N PHE A 120 -11.04 -15.00 -27.71
CA PHE A 120 -10.80 -15.91 -28.84
C PHE A 120 -10.37 -17.31 -28.37
N THR A 121 -10.44 -18.29 -29.29
CA THR A 121 -9.99 -19.67 -29.04
C THR A 121 -8.79 -19.97 -29.92
N PHE A 122 -7.76 -20.58 -29.35
CA PHE A 122 -6.61 -21.08 -30.10
C PHE A 122 -6.10 -22.39 -29.50
N ASN A 123 -6.31 -23.48 -30.23
CA ASN A 123 -5.84 -24.81 -29.85
C ASN A 123 -4.59 -25.19 -30.64
N GLY A 124 -3.41 -24.92 -30.10
CA GLY A 124 -2.13 -25.36 -30.66
C GLY A 124 -1.56 -26.58 -29.94
N ALA A 125 -0.64 -27.30 -30.57
CA ALA A 125 0.17 -28.33 -29.92
C ALA A 125 1.66 -28.01 -30.14
N GLY A 126 2.31 -27.51 -29.09
CA GLY A 126 3.58 -26.81 -29.21
C GLY A 126 3.90 -25.95 -28.00
N GLU A 127 5.01 -25.23 -28.11
CA GLU A 127 5.38 -24.17 -27.18
C GLU A 127 5.13 -22.82 -27.87
N PHE A 128 4.53 -21.87 -27.15
CA PHE A 128 4.06 -20.61 -27.72
C PHE A 128 4.47 -19.41 -26.86
N VAL A 129 4.66 -18.28 -27.51
CA VAL A 129 4.79 -16.98 -26.84
C VAL A 129 3.39 -16.48 -26.46
N LEU A 130 3.05 -16.51 -25.17
CA LEU A 130 1.83 -15.84 -24.70
C LEU A 130 2.01 -14.33 -24.79
N VAL A 131 3.09 -13.83 -24.20
CA VAL A 131 3.46 -12.42 -24.27
C VAL A 131 4.96 -12.25 -24.06
N LYS A 132 5.56 -11.31 -24.80
CA LYS A 132 6.91 -10.83 -24.54
C LYS A 132 6.98 -9.31 -24.70
N SER A 133 7.98 -8.72 -24.09
CA SER A 133 8.31 -7.30 -24.19
C SER A 133 9.82 -7.11 -24.17
N SER A 134 10.32 -6.19 -24.99
CA SER A 134 11.72 -5.78 -24.93
C SER A 134 12.03 -4.99 -23.66
N LEU A 135 11.04 -4.30 -23.09
CA LEU A 135 11.14 -3.67 -21.78
C LEU A 135 11.29 -4.75 -20.71
N HIS A 136 12.38 -4.65 -19.95
CA HIS A 136 12.81 -5.63 -18.97
C HIS A 136 13.03 -7.04 -19.52
N ASN A 137 13.19 -7.21 -20.84
CA ASN A 137 13.32 -8.53 -21.49
C ASN A 137 12.29 -9.55 -20.97
N PHE A 138 11.06 -9.08 -20.72
CA PHE A 138 10.00 -9.86 -20.11
C PHE A 138 9.46 -10.89 -21.10
N THR A 139 9.28 -12.12 -20.65
CA THR A 139 8.69 -13.20 -21.45
C THR A 139 7.81 -14.09 -20.58
N PHE A 140 6.64 -14.43 -21.11
CA PHE A 140 5.77 -15.48 -20.63
C PHE A 140 5.45 -16.44 -21.77
N GLN A 141 5.86 -17.70 -21.62
CA GLN A 141 5.68 -18.76 -22.59
C GLN A 141 4.80 -19.86 -22.02
N THR A 142 4.12 -20.59 -22.89
CA THR A 142 3.29 -21.75 -22.52
C THR A 142 3.60 -22.95 -23.39
N ARG A 143 3.37 -24.14 -22.84
CA ARG A 143 3.31 -25.40 -23.58
C ARG A 143 1.88 -25.89 -23.59
N MET A 144 1.39 -26.20 -24.79
CA MET A 144 0.10 -26.84 -25.03
C MET A 144 0.35 -28.21 -25.63
N GLU A 145 -0.31 -29.25 -25.11
CA GLU A 145 -0.21 -30.62 -25.60
C GLU A 145 -1.59 -31.14 -25.98
N VAL A 146 -1.63 -32.06 -26.96
CA VAL A 146 -2.90 -32.68 -27.39
C VAL A 146 -3.48 -33.50 -26.24
N LEU A 147 -4.76 -33.25 -25.93
CA LEU A 147 -5.48 -34.05 -24.96
C LEU A 147 -5.83 -35.40 -25.59
N ALA A 148 -5.29 -36.47 -25.01
CA ALA A 148 -5.36 -37.80 -25.58
C ALA A 148 -6.80 -38.26 -25.87
N GLY A 149 -7.05 -38.65 -27.13
CA GLY A 149 -8.37 -39.12 -27.58
C GLY A 149 -9.35 -38.02 -27.96
N THR A 150 -8.90 -36.78 -28.10
CA THR A 150 -9.71 -35.61 -28.46
C THR A 150 -9.00 -34.77 -29.53
N ASP A 151 -9.75 -33.85 -30.15
CA ASP A 151 -9.23 -32.84 -31.09
C ASP A 151 -8.99 -31.49 -30.37
N ALA A 152 -8.64 -31.55 -29.08
CA ALA A 152 -8.38 -30.42 -28.21
C ALA A 152 -6.93 -30.45 -27.69
N SER A 153 -6.39 -29.29 -27.32
CA SER A 153 -5.14 -29.22 -26.57
C SER A 153 -5.38 -28.68 -25.17
N VAL A 154 -4.37 -28.80 -24.30
CA VAL A 154 -4.42 -28.33 -22.91
C VAL A 154 -3.09 -27.73 -22.50
N TYR A 155 -3.11 -26.75 -21.61
CA TYR A 155 -1.90 -26.23 -21.01
C TYR A 155 -1.23 -27.27 -20.10
N THR A 156 0.07 -27.48 -20.27
CA THR A 156 0.86 -28.43 -19.48
C THR A 156 2.08 -27.82 -18.80
N SER A 157 2.51 -26.64 -19.26
CA SER A 157 3.64 -25.94 -18.66
C SER A 157 3.60 -24.43 -18.96
N PHE A 158 4.17 -23.65 -18.05
CA PHE A 158 4.29 -22.20 -18.10
C PHE A 158 5.71 -21.79 -17.71
N VAL A 159 6.31 -20.87 -18.47
CA VAL A 159 7.66 -20.33 -18.18
C VAL A 159 7.63 -18.82 -18.14
N LEU A 160 8.14 -18.23 -17.06
CA LEU A 160 8.20 -16.78 -16.84
C LEU A 160 9.63 -16.35 -16.51
N SER A 161 10.05 -15.22 -17.09
CA SER A 161 11.31 -14.56 -16.74
C SER A 161 11.32 -13.09 -17.16
N SER A 162 12.25 -12.34 -16.58
CA SER A 162 12.61 -10.96 -16.91
C SER A 162 14.14 -10.81 -16.89
N ASP A 163 14.63 -9.63 -17.23
CA ASP A 163 16.04 -9.25 -17.32
C ASP A 163 16.90 -9.65 -16.12
N ILE A 164 16.45 -9.38 -14.90
CA ILE A 164 17.20 -9.66 -13.66
C ILE A 164 16.63 -10.81 -12.83
N SER A 165 15.49 -11.38 -13.24
CA SER A 165 14.87 -12.48 -12.49
C SER A 165 15.48 -13.82 -12.84
N ASP A 166 15.40 -14.76 -11.90
CA ASP A 166 15.51 -16.17 -12.23
C ASP A 166 14.41 -16.57 -13.24
N THR A 167 14.65 -17.65 -14.00
CA THR A 167 13.64 -18.25 -14.88
C THR A 167 12.88 -19.31 -14.10
N ILE A 168 11.56 -19.17 -14.05
CA ILE A 168 10.70 -20.14 -13.36
C ILE A 168 9.83 -20.88 -14.37
N GLN A 169 9.79 -22.20 -14.23
CA GLN A 169 8.91 -23.09 -14.99
C GLN A 169 7.97 -23.79 -14.01
N VAL A 170 6.68 -23.75 -14.30
CA VAL A 170 5.66 -24.49 -13.57
C VAL A 170 5.02 -25.46 -14.54
N GLN A 171 5.09 -26.75 -14.26
CA GLN A 171 4.53 -27.78 -15.13
C GLN A 171 3.77 -28.84 -14.36
N ARG A 172 2.84 -29.50 -15.03
CA ARG A 172 2.21 -30.71 -14.50
C ARG A 172 3.24 -31.84 -14.44
N SER A 173 3.24 -32.56 -13.32
CA SER A 173 4.04 -33.77 -13.13
C SER A 173 3.25 -35.00 -13.60
N PRO A 174 3.88 -35.96 -14.30
CA PRO A 174 3.26 -37.25 -14.63
C PRO A 174 2.77 -38.05 -13.42
N LEU A 175 3.20 -37.70 -12.20
CA LEU A 175 2.83 -38.36 -10.95
C LEU A 175 1.63 -37.68 -10.24
N ASN A 176 0.77 -36.97 -10.97
CA ASN A 176 -0.36 -36.20 -10.43
C ASN A 176 0.06 -35.12 -9.41
N GLY A 177 1.19 -34.47 -9.66
CA GLY A 177 1.72 -33.38 -8.83
C GLY A 177 2.09 -32.16 -9.64
N THR A 178 2.68 -31.17 -8.99
CA THR A 178 3.26 -30.00 -9.66
C THR A 178 4.77 -30.06 -9.57
N LEU A 179 5.44 -29.83 -10.70
CA LEU A 179 6.88 -29.69 -10.76
C LEU A 179 7.21 -28.22 -11.05
N ILE A 180 7.98 -27.62 -10.15
CA ILE A 180 8.48 -26.24 -10.29
C ILE A 180 9.99 -26.32 -10.49
N LEU A 181 10.48 -25.72 -11.58
CA LEU A 181 11.91 -25.61 -11.86
C LEU A 181 12.32 -24.15 -11.77
N LEU A 182 13.45 -23.90 -11.10
CA LEU A 182 14.11 -22.60 -11.05
C LEU A 182 15.44 -22.72 -11.79
N ASN A 183 15.61 -21.95 -12.86
CA ASN A 183 16.78 -22.00 -13.75
C ASN A 183 17.10 -23.43 -14.25
N GLY A 184 16.04 -24.23 -14.48
CA GLY A 184 16.13 -25.60 -14.97
C GLY A 184 16.29 -26.68 -13.89
N GLU A 185 16.47 -26.31 -12.63
CA GLU A 185 16.61 -27.26 -11.53
C GLU A 185 15.31 -27.37 -10.72
N PRO A 186 14.84 -28.58 -10.38
CA PRO A 186 13.68 -28.77 -9.51
C PRO A 186 13.90 -28.14 -8.14
N ILE A 187 12.91 -27.41 -7.62
CA ILE A 187 12.95 -26.87 -6.27
C ILE A 187 12.07 -27.69 -5.31
N ASP A 188 12.55 -27.86 -4.08
CA ASP A 188 11.74 -28.43 -2.99
C ASP A 188 11.11 -27.29 -2.18
N LEU A 189 9.78 -27.32 -2.07
CA LEU A 189 9.02 -26.36 -1.27
C LEU A 189 8.67 -26.89 0.12
N TYR A 190 9.21 -28.04 0.52
CA TYR A 190 9.03 -28.57 1.86
C TYR A 190 10.28 -28.35 2.70
N PHE A 191 10.09 -27.82 3.90
CA PHE A 191 11.13 -27.75 4.93
C PHE A 191 10.64 -28.43 6.20
N ASP A 192 11.36 -29.49 6.60
CA ASP A 192 11.00 -30.29 7.79
C ASP A 192 9.55 -30.81 7.77
N GLY A 193 9.06 -31.17 6.57
CA GLY A 193 7.69 -31.63 6.35
C GLY A 193 6.62 -30.54 6.23
N TYR A 194 6.98 -29.26 6.36
CA TYR A 194 6.06 -28.13 6.19
C TYR A 194 6.20 -27.48 4.83
N LEU A 195 5.07 -27.19 4.18
CA LEU A 195 5.04 -26.45 2.92
C LEU A 195 5.41 -24.99 3.14
N ILE A 196 6.45 -24.55 2.42
CA ILE A 196 6.82 -23.14 2.28
C ILE A 196 5.80 -22.50 1.33
N ARG A 197 4.80 -21.81 1.91
CA ARG A 197 3.77 -21.11 1.13
C ARG A 197 4.29 -19.89 0.37
N LYS A 198 5.45 -19.34 0.75
CA LYS A 198 6.02 -18.15 0.13
C LYS A 198 7.54 -18.18 0.16
N GLN A 199 8.16 -17.98 -1.00
CA GLN A 199 9.61 -18.00 -1.17
C GLN A 199 10.05 -16.87 -2.10
N ASP A 200 11.06 -16.12 -1.68
CA ASP A 200 11.68 -15.06 -2.50
C ASP A 200 12.94 -15.59 -3.19
N PHE A 201 13.05 -15.29 -4.48
CA PHE A 201 14.19 -15.61 -5.34
C PHE A 201 14.68 -14.32 -6.01
N ARG A 202 15.70 -14.41 -6.88
CA ARG A 202 16.22 -13.22 -7.55
C ARG A 202 15.14 -12.67 -8.50
N GLY A 203 14.71 -11.43 -8.25
CA GLY A 203 13.75 -10.71 -9.11
C GLY A 203 12.36 -11.34 -9.23
N LEU A 204 12.04 -12.35 -8.41
CA LEU A 204 10.73 -13.00 -8.38
C LEU A 204 10.35 -13.50 -6.99
N ARG A 205 9.05 -13.56 -6.74
CA ARG A 205 8.43 -14.10 -5.52
C ARG A 205 7.44 -15.20 -5.91
N LEU A 206 7.64 -16.37 -5.34
CA LEU A 206 6.75 -17.52 -5.49
C LEU A 206 5.83 -17.61 -4.27
N THR A 207 4.54 -17.82 -4.52
CA THR A 207 3.54 -18.12 -3.48
C THR A 207 2.76 -19.35 -3.90
N VAL A 208 2.54 -20.28 -2.98
CA VAL A 208 1.80 -21.52 -3.22
C VAL A 208 0.62 -21.61 -2.27
N ASN A 209 -0.56 -21.78 -2.86
CA ASN A 209 -1.81 -21.97 -2.15
C ASN A 209 -2.38 -23.36 -2.47
N PRO A 210 -2.09 -24.37 -1.64
CA PRO A 210 -2.55 -25.74 -1.88
C PRO A 210 -4.06 -25.90 -1.72
N ASP A 211 -4.72 -24.97 -1.00
CA ASP A 211 -6.15 -25.05 -0.70
C ASP A 211 -7.02 -24.85 -1.96
N VAL A 212 -6.47 -24.14 -2.96
CA VAL A 212 -7.10 -23.88 -4.28
C VAL A 212 -6.22 -24.32 -5.45
N SER A 213 -5.17 -25.11 -5.19
CA SER A 213 -4.19 -25.58 -6.18
C SER A 213 -3.61 -24.47 -7.08
N GLU A 214 -3.28 -23.33 -6.46
CA GLU A 214 -2.79 -22.14 -7.15
C GLU A 214 -1.32 -21.87 -6.82
N ILE A 215 -0.57 -21.45 -7.84
CA ILE A 215 0.79 -20.94 -7.73
C ILE A 215 0.81 -19.52 -8.27
N THR A 216 1.16 -18.56 -7.42
CA THR A 216 1.36 -17.17 -7.82
C THR A 216 2.84 -16.89 -8.00
N VAL A 217 3.22 -16.41 -9.19
CA VAL A 217 4.55 -15.93 -9.52
C VAL A 217 4.48 -14.42 -9.72
N ARG A 218 5.14 -13.64 -8.87
CA ARG A 218 5.25 -12.18 -9.01
C ARG A 218 6.67 -11.78 -9.35
N LEU A 219 6.86 -11.15 -10.51
CA LEU A 219 8.14 -10.59 -10.94
C LEU A 219 8.34 -9.19 -10.35
N HIS A 220 9.60 -8.78 -10.24
CA HIS A 220 9.99 -7.46 -9.74
C HIS A 220 9.45 -6.30 -10.60
N ILE A 221 9.20 -6.55 -11.90
CA ILE A 221 8.62 -5.57 -12.82
C ILE A 221 7.13 -5.30 -12.55
N GLY A 222 6.49 -6.01 -11.63
CA GLY A 222 5.06 -5.90 -11.31
C GLY A 222 4.16 -6.90 -12.04
N ALA A 223 4.68 -7.60 -13.05
CA ALA A 223 3.97 -8.69 -13.72
C ALA A 223 3.70 -9.85 -12.75
N THR A 224 2.46 -10.32 -12.69
CA THR A 224 2.03 -11.39 -11.77
C THR A 224 1.25 -12.44 -12.55
N ALA A 225 1.64 -13.71 -12.45
CA ALA A 225 0.90 -14.85 -13.00
C ALA A 225 0.35 -15.71 -11.88
N LEU A 226 -0.96 -15.94 -11.90
CA LEU A 226 -1.67 -16.88 -11.05
C LEU A 226 -1.91 -18.12 -11.90
N ILE A 227 -1.27 -19.23 -11.56
CA ILE A 227 -1.34 -20.48 -12.29
C ILE A 227 -2.18 -21.45 -11.47
N ARG A 228 -3.34 -21.85 -11.97
CA ARG A 228 -4.15 -22.90 -11.35
C ARG A 228 -3.86 -24.24 -12.02
N ILE A 229 -3.76 -25.29 -11.21
CA ILE A 229 -3.45 -26.64 -11.69
C ILE A 229 -4.51 -27.59 -11.16
N THR A 230 -5.21 -28.25 -12.06
CA THR A 230 -6.23 -29.25 -11.73
C THR A 230 -5.76 -30.64 -12.20
N SER A 231 -6.59 -31.65 -11.99
CA SER A 231 -6.27 -33.01 -12.43
C SER A 231 -6.22 -33.13 -13.95
N GLU A 232 -6.91 -32.27 -14.70
CA GLU A 232 -7.08 -32.39 -16.16
C GLU A 232 -6.41 -31.26 -16.95
N MET A 233 -6.26 -30.06 -16.36
CA MET A 233 -5.74 -28.88 -17.05
C MET A 233 -4.87 -27.99 -16.15
N MET A 234 -4.12 -27.09 -16.77
CA MET A 234 -3.62 -25.88 -16.13
C MET A 234 -4.34 -24.68 -16.73
N SER A 235 -4.37 -23.58 -16.01
CA SER A 235 -4.83 -22.29 -16.51
C SER A 235 -3.99 -21.18 -15.90
N PHE A 236 -4.08 -19.98 -16.47
CA PHE A 236 -3.40 -18.81 -15.94
C PHE A 236 -4.31 -17.59 -15.93
N ILE A 237 -4.13 -16.74 -14.91
CA ILE A 237 -4.48 -15.32 -14.95
C ILE A 237 -3.16 -14.56 -14.90
N LEU A 238 -2.90 -13.73 -15.92
CA LEU A 238 -1.72 -12.86 -15.95
C LEU A 238 -2.17 -11.42 -15.73
N GLN A 239 -1.46 -10.72 -14.85
CA GLN A 239 -1.64 -9.31 -14.56
C GLN A 239 -0.39 -8.55 -14.99
N LEU A 240 -0.52 -7.62 -15.95
CA LEU A 240 0.59 -6.79 -16.42
C LEU A 240 0.44 -5.32 -15.99
N PRO A 241 1.50 -4.67 -15.49
CA PRO A 241 1.45 -3.25 -15.17
C PRO A 241 1.34 -2.38 -16.43
N ASP A 242 0.73 -1.20 -16.30
CA ASP A 242 0.61 -0.20 -17.36
C ASP A 242 1.96 0.25 -17.96
N ALA A 243 3.07 0.05 -17.25
CA ALA A 243 4.42 0.30 -17.77
C ALA A 243 4.76 -0.52 -19.03
N LEU A 244 4.09 -1.68 -19.25
CA LEU A 244 4.27 -2.53 -20.43
C LEU A 244 3.29 -2.22 -21.57
N LYS A 245 2.40 -1.23 -21.39
CA LYS A 245 1.39 -0.86 -22.37
C LYS A 245 2.03 -0.41 -23.69
N GLY A 246 1.54 -0.94 -24.80
CA GLY A 246 2.01 -0.70 -26.16
C GLY A 246 3.39 -1.28 -26.45
N GLN A 247 3.92 -2.13 -25.56
CA GLN A 247 5.27 -2.71 -25.65
C GLN A 247 5.24 -4.24 -25.65
N THR A 248 4.05 -4.84 -25.74
CA THR A 248 3.91 -6.30 -25.77
C THR A 248 3.67 -6.81 -27.17
N GLU A 249 4.00 -8.09 -27.37
CA GLU A 249 3.61 -8.85 -28.55
C GLU A 249 3.50 -10.34 -28.15
N GLY A 250 2.65 -11.10 -28.84
CA GLY A 250 2.38 -12.50 -28.54
C GLY A 250 0.91 -12.85 -28.77
N LEU A 251 0.51 -14.05 -28.33
CA LEU A 251 -0.90 -14.47 -28.38
C LEU A 251 -1.83 -13.53 -27.59
N LEU A 252 -1.32 -12.83 -26.57
CA LEU A 252 -2.11 -11.92 -25.74
C LEU A 252 -2.18 -10.47 -26.26
N GLY A 253 -1.69 -10.21 -27.48
CA GLY A 253 -1.83 -8.92 -28.14
C GLY A 253 -0.76 -7.88 -27.78
N ASN A 254 -1.01 -6.63 -28.16
CA ASN A 254 -0.05 -5.53 -28.08
C ASN A 254 -0.30 -4.55 -26.91
N PHE A 255 -1.38 -4.78 -26.15
CA PHE A 255 -1.71 -4.07 -24.91
C PHE A 255 -1.75 -2.55 -25.12
N ASN A 256 -2.57 -2.07 -26.06
CA ASN A 256 -2.66 -0.67 -26.46
C ASN A 256 -4.05 -0.04 -26.21
N ASP A 257 -4.93 -0.70 -25.45
CA ASP A 257 -6.36 -0.38 -25.26
C ASP A 257 -7.26 -0.59 -26.48
N ASN A 258 -6.80 -1.31 -27.50
CA ASN A 258 -7.57 -1.57 -28.71
C ASN A 258 -7.65 -3.07 -29.02
N ALA A 259 -8.80 -3.67 -28.68
CA ALA A 259 -9.06 -5.08 -28.95
C ALA A 259 -9.09 -5.45 -30.44
N ASP A 260 -9.24 -4.47 -31.34
CA ASP A 260 -9.41 -4.73 -32.78
C ASP A 260 -8.10 -5.10 -33.50
N ASP A 261 -6.93 -4.82 -32.90
CA ASP A 261 -5.62 -5.15 -33.46
C ASP A 261 -4.80 -6.13 -32.61
N ASP A 262 -5.45 -6.83 -31.67
CA ASP A 262 -4.80 -7.83 -30.80
C ASP A 262 -4.31 -9.07 -31.53
N PHE A 263 -4.84 -9.37 -32.71
CA PHE A 263 -4.33 -10.43 -33.58
C PHE A 263 -3.10 -9.98 -34.36
N ILE A 264 -2.12 -9.40 -33.64
CA ILE A 264 -0.87 -8.90 -34.20
C ILE A 264 0.04 -10.07 -34.61
N LEU A 265 0.56 -9.97 -35.82
CA LEU A 265 1.50 -10.91 -36.42
C LEU A 265 2.93 -10.43 -36.21
N ARG A 266 3.91 -11.35 -36.28
CA ARG A 266 5.35 -11.01 -36.10
C ARG A 266 5.89 -9.98 -37.10
N ASN A 267 5.21 -9.78 -38.22
CA ASN A 267 5.58 -8.77 -39.22
C ASN A 267 5.03 -7.36 -38.87
N GLY A 268 4.29 -7.22 -37.75
CA GLY A 268 3.68 -5.98 -37.28
C GLY A 268 2.30 -5.67 -37.88
N SER A 269 1.80 -6.47 -38.84
CA SER A 269 0.40 -6.37 -39.30
C SER A 269 -0.53 -7.13 -38.35
N SER A 270 -1.84 -6.89 -38.41
CA SER A 270 -2.84 -7.61 -37.61
C SER A 270 -3.92 -8.23 -38.49
N LEU A 271 -4.49 -9.35 -38.03
CA LEU A 271 -5.72 -9.89 -38.61
C LEU A 271 -6.94 -9.06 -38.18
N LEU A 272 -8.06 -9.25 -38.87
CA LEU A 272 -9.31 -8.59 -38.52
C LEU A 272 -9.85 -9.12 -37.18
N HIS A 273 -10.46 -8.25 -36.38
CA HIS A 273 -11.05 -8.62 -35.09
C HIS A 273 -12.14 -9.71 -35.18
N ASN A 274 -12.78 -9.87 -36.34
CA ASN A 274 -13.85 -10.85 -36.58
C ASN A 274 -13.39 -12.06 -37.42
N SER A 275 -12.07 -12.31 -37.45
CA SER A 275 -11.49 -13.47 -38.12
C SER A 275 -12.09 -14.78 -37.59
N THR A 276 -12.21 -15.75 -38.49
CA THR A 276 -12.71 -17.10 -38.19
C THR A 276 -11.74 -17.88 -37.31
N LEU A 277 -12.20 -18.96 -36.67
CA LEU A 277 -11.32 -19.86 -35.91
C LEU A 277 -10.18 -20.43 -36.76
N GLU A 278 -10.45 -20.69 -38.04
CA GLU A 278 -9.45 -21.18 -39.01
C GLU A 278 -8.34 -20.15 -39.24
N GLU A 279 -8.71 -18.89 -39.55
CA GLU A 279 -7.76 -17.78 -39.71
C GLU A 279 -6.98 -17.50 -38.42
N ILE A 280 -7.67 -17.48 -37.27
CA ILE A 280 -7.02 -17.28 -35.96
C ILE A 280 -6.02 -18.40 -35.68
N HIS A 281 -6.35 -19.64 -36.01
CA HIS A 281 -5.46 -20.77 -35.78
C HIS A 281 -4.25 -20.76 -36.71
N PHE A 282 -4.47 -20.73 -38.03
CA PHE A 282 -3.40 -20.89 -39.02
C PHE A 282 -2.59 -19.61 -39.26
N ASP A 283 -3.26 -18.46 -39.34
CA ASP A 283 -2.59 -17.22 -39.76
C ASP A 283 -2.03 -16.42 -38.56
N PHE A 284 -2.63 -16.54 -37.37
CA PHE A 284 -2.19 -15.84 -36.16
C PHE A 284 -1.52 -16.77 -35.14
N GLY A 285 -2.24 -17.76 -34.62
CA GLY A 285 -1.84 -18.53 -33.44
C GLY A 285 -0.58 -19.37 -33.68
N LEU A 286 -0.55 -20.14 -34.78
CA LEU A 286 0.66 -20.88 -35.19
C LEU A 286 1.86 -19.97 -35.49
N GLY A 287 1.61 -18.70 -35.87
CA GLY A 287 2.66 -17.70 -36.04
C GLY A 287 3.44 -17.39 -34.76
N TRP A 288 2.87 -17.68 -33.59
CA TRP A 288 3.51 -17.47 -32.28
C TRP A 288 4.17 -18.72 -31.68
N ILE A 289 4.23 -19.82 -32.44
CA ILE A 289 4.98 -21.02 -32.02
C ILE A 289 6.46 -20.69 -31.84
N LEU A 290 7.09 -21.31 -30.85
CA LEU A 290 8.50 -21.18 -30.52
C LEU A 290 9.35 -22.12 -31.37
N ASP A 291 10.64 -21.83 -31.39
CA ASP A 291 11.68 -22.71 -31.94
C ASP A 291 12.69 -23.09 -30.84
N THR A 292 13.60 -24.00 -31.16
CA THR A 292 14.61 -24.51 -30.21
C THR A 292 15.52 -23.43 -29.62
N ASN A 293 15.71 -22.29 -30.29
CA ASN A 293 16.59 -21.22 -29.83
C ASN A 293 15.85 -20.19 -28.98
N THR A 294 14.53 -20.09 -29.12
CA THR A 294 13.68 -19.11 -28.44
C THR A 294 12.89 -19.70 -27.26
N SER A 295 12.73 -21.02 -27.22
CA SER A 295 12.15 -21.73 -26.09
C SER A 295 13.00 -21.54 -24.82
N LYS A 296 12.33 -21.15 -23.73
CA LYS A 296 12.93 -21.06 -22.39
C LYS A 296 12.63 -22.28 -21.52
N PHE A 297 11.99 -23.30 -22.09
CA PHE A 297 11.64 -24.50 -21.34
C PHE A 297 12.86 -25.37 -21.06
N THR A 298 12.89 -25.92 -19.85
CA THR A 298 13.78 -27.01 -19.48
C THR A 298 13.08 -28.34 -19.69
N TYR A 299 13.81 -29.30 -20.27
CA TYR A 299 13.34 -30.63 -20.57
C TYR A 299 14.04 -31.65 -19.68
N LEU A 300 13.25 -32.40 -18.92
CA LEU A 300 13.78 -33.52 -18.15
C LEU A 300 13.86 -34.76 -19.06
N PRO A 301 14.97 -35.51 -19.07
CA PRO A 301 15.09 -36.72 -19.87
C PRO A 301 13.92 -37.70 -19.62
N PRO A 302 13.40 -38.37 -20.68
CA PRO A 302 13.91 -38.42 -22.04
C PRO A 302 13.37 -37.33 -22.98
N TYR A 303 12.64 -36.35 -22.47
CA TYR A 303 11.96 -35.36 -23.30
C TYR A 303 12.91 -34.27 -23.83
N ASP A 304 12.51 -33.66 -24.94
CA ASP A 304 13.17 -32.52 -25.58
C ASP A 304 12.13 -31.64 -26.30
N PHE A 305 12.58 -30.56 -26.97
CA PHE A 305 11.69 -29.67 -27.72
C PHE A 305 10.86 -30.43 -28.77
N SER A 306 11.45 -31.40 -29.47
CA SER A 306 10.77 -32.15 -30.53
C SER A 306 9.63 -33.04 -30.02
N THR A 307 9.70 -33.43 -28.74
CA THR A 307 8.64 -34.17 -28.05
C THR A 307 7.32 -33.40 -28.06
N PHE A 308 7.38 -32.07 -27.99
CA PHE A 308 6.19 -31.22 -27.82
C PHE A 308 5.84 -30.43 -29.08
N PHE A 309 6.66 -30.49 -30.13
CA PHE A 309 6.49 -29.70 -31.34
C PHE A 309 5.60 -30.42 -32.37
N HIS A 310 4.31 -30.06 -32.39
CA HIS A 310 3.29 -30.67 -33.26
C HIS A 310 2.51 -29.63 -34.08
N PRO A 311 3.17 -28.88 -35.00
CA PRO A 311 2.52 -27.82 -35.77
C PRO A 311 1.45 -28.33 -36.75
N ASP A 312 1.47 -29.62 -37.10
CA ASP A 312 0.49 -30.25 -38.00
C ASP A 312 -0.79 -30.70 -37.28
N PHE A 313 -0.89 -30.48 -35.96
CA PHE A 313 -2.10 -30.75 -35.20
C PHE A 313 -3.24 -29.82 -35.66
N ILE A 314 -4.38 -30.40 -36.03
CA ILE A 314 -5.58 -29.68 -36.45
C ILE A 314 -6.63 -29.87 -35.35
N PRO A 315 -7.02 -28.81 -34.62
CA PRO A 315 -8.04 -28.91 -33.59
C PRO A 315 -9.46 -28.88 -34.18
N ASN A 316 -10.46 -28.99 -33.31
CA ASN A 316 -11.82 -28.64 -33.71
C ASN A 316 -11.93 -27.13 -33.99
N LEU A 317 -12.14 -26.78 -35.26
CA LEU A 317 -12.29 -25.39 -35.75
C LEU A 317 -13.75 -24.95 -35.88
N VAL A 318 -14.70 -25.74 -35.34
CA VAL A 318 -16.13 -25.48 -35.41
C VAL A 318 -16.70 -25.33 -34.01
N TYR A 319 -17.41 -24.22 -33.79
CA TYR A 319 -18.16 -24.03 -32.55
C TYR A 319 -19.20 -25.16 -32.38
N PRO A 320 -19.23 -25.83 -31.22
CA PRO A 320 -20.14 -26.93 -30.98
C PRO A 320 -21.59 -26.43 -30.95
N ASP A 321 -22.50 -27.26 -31.46
CA ASP A 321 -23.93 -26.99 -31.39
C ASP A 321 -24.41 -27.16 -29.94
N VAL A 322 -24.62 -26.03 -29.27
CA VAL A 322 -25.13 -25.95 -27.89
C VAL A 322 -26.46 -26.69 -27.67
N ASN A 323 -27.25 -26.93 -28.72
CA ASN A 323 -28.50 -27.69 -28.60
C ASN A 323 -28.25 -29.20 -28.42
N SER A 324 -27.13 -29.71 -28.91
CA SER A 324 -26.75 -31.13 -28.88
C SER A 324 -26.16 -31.60 -27.54
N VAL A 325 -25.92 -30.65 -26.63
CA VAL A 325 -25.25 -30.88 -25.35
C VAL A 325 -26.17 -31.59 -24.34
N SER A 326 -25.60 -32.49 -23.53
CA SER A 326 -26.33 -33.23 -22.50
C SER A 326 -26.93 -32.31 -21.43
N GLU A 327 -28.01 -32.77 -20.78
CA GLU A 327 -28.66 -31.97 -19.72
C GLU A 327 -27.74 -31.75 -18.51
N GLU A 328 -26.86 -32.71 -18.22
CA GLU A 328 -25.84 -32.59 -17.16
C GLU A 328 -24.89 -31.42 -17.43
N VAL A 329 -24.36 -31.32 -18.65
CA VAL A 329 -23.46 -30.23 -19.02
C VAL A 329 -24.18 -28.89 -18.99
N LYS A 330 -25.46 -28.82 -19.42
CA LYS A 330 -26.26 -27.59 -19.33
C LYS A 330 -26.48 -27.14 -17.88
N LEU A 331 -26.66 -28.07 -16.94
CA LEU A 331 -26.78 -27.76 -15.52
C LEU A 331 -25.49 -27.17 -14.92
N ILE A 332 -24.33 -27.60 -15.42
CA ILE A 332 -23.01 -27.12 -14.96
C ILE A 332 -22.68 -25.78 -15.59
N CYS A 333 -22.74 -25.71 -16.93
CA CYS A 333 -22.25 -24.57 -17.69
C CYS A 333 -23.25 -23.41 -17.80
N GLY A 334 -24.55 -23.68 -17.66
CA GLY A 334 -25.60 -22.70 -17.90
C GLY A 334 -25.50 -22.13 -19.32
N GLU A 335 -25.25 -20.82 -19.42
CA GLU A 335 -25.12 -20.09 -20.69
C GLU A 335 -23.66 -19.82 -21.10
N SER A 336 -22.66 -20.30 -20.33
CA SER A 336 -21.25 -20.09 -20.64
C SER A 336 -20.84 -20.87 -21.90
N ILE A 337 -20.62 -20.15 -23.00
CA ILE A 337 -20.22 -20.74 -24.29
C ILE A 337 -18.88 -21.47 -24.16
N THR A 338 -17.90 -20.88 -23.48
CA THR A 338 -16.59 -21.48 -23.17
C THR A 338 -16.73 -22.83 -22.47
N CYS A 339 -17.50 -22.88 -21.38
CA CYS A 339 -17.72 -24.14 -20.63
C CYS A 339 -18.44 -25.19 -21.50
N LEU A 340 -19.46 -24.77 -22.27
CA LEU A 340 -20.18 -25.68 -23.17
C LEU A 340 -19.27 -26.20 -24.28
N TYR A 341 -18.35 -25.37 -24.77
CA TYR A 341 -17.35 -25.73 -25.76
C TYR A 341 -16.41 -26.81 -25.22
N ASP A 342 -15.75 -26.49 -24.11
CA ASP A 342 -14.85 -27.38 -23.36
C ASP A 342 -15.49 -28.73 -23.06
N ALA A 343 -16.76 -28.75 -22.63
CA ALA A 343 -17.47 -29.99 -22.32
C ALA A 343 -17.61 -30.91 -23.54
N VAL A 344 -17.87 -30.33 -24.72
CA VAL A 344 -18.09 -31.09 -25.96
C VAL A 344 -16.76 -31.56 -26.54
N THR A 345 -15.74 -30.71 -26.55
CA THR A 345 -14.44 -31.01 -27.17
C THR A 345 -13.61 -31.97 -26.34
N THR A 346 -13.63 -31.84 -25.02
CA THR A 346 -12.89 -32.72 -24.11
C THR A 346 -13.68 -33.95 -23.68
N ASN A 347 -15.02 -33.92 -23.86
CA ASN A 347 -15.94 -34.93 -23.34
C ASN A 347 -15.79 -35.13 -21.81
N SER A 348 -15.49 -34.05 -21.08
CA SER A 348 -15.30 -34.05 -19.62
C SER A 348 -16.10 -32.92 -18.95
N THR A 349 -17.03 -33.30 -18.07
CA THR A 349 -17.79 -32.34 -17.25
C THR A 349 -16.92 -31.69 -16.16
N THR A 350 -15.91 -32.41 -15.67
CA THR A 350 -14.94 -31.89 -14.71
C THR A 350 -14.11 -30.78 -15.34
N PHE A 351 -13.59 -31.02 -16.55
CA PHE A 351 -12.83 -30.04 -17.33
C PHE A 351 -13.64 -28.77 -17.57
N ALA A 352 -14.86 -28.91 -18.08
CA ALA A 352 -15.75 -27.78 -18.33
C ALA A 352 -16.06 -26.96 -17.07
N ASN A 353 -16.34 -27.64 -15.95
CA ASN A 353 -16.59 -26.97 -14.67
C ASN A 353 -15.33 -26.23 -14.16
N ASP A 354 -14.15 -26.83 -14.34
CA ASP A 354 -12.89 -26.19 -14.03
C ASP A 354 -12.68 -24.91 -14.86
N SER A 355 -12.89 -24.95 -16.18
CA SER A 355 -12.82 -23.75 -17.02
C SER A 355 -13.81 -22.67 -16.59
N LEU A 356 -15.05 -23.04 -16.25
CA LEU A 356 -16.05 -22.10 -15.76
C LEU A 356 -15.60 -21.42 -14.45
N GLN A 357 -14.97 -22.17 -13.55
CA GLN A 357 -14.45 -21.63 -12.30
C GLN A 357 -13.30 -20.65 -12.54
N ASP A 358 -12.46 -20.89 -13.56
CA ASP A 358 -11.40 -19.97 -13.95
C ASP A 358 -11.95 -18.64 -14.46
N ILE A 359 -12.98 -18.67 -15.33
CA ILE A 359 -13.63 -17.46 -15.82
C ILE A 359 -14.22 -16.64 -14.66
N LYS A 360 -14.93 -17.28 -13.73
CA LYS A 360 -15.46 -16.59 -12.52
C LYS A 360 -14.35 -15.99 -11.66
N THR A 361 -13.23 -16.67 -11.55
CA THR A 361 -12.05 -16.17 -10.81
C THR A 361 -11.45 -14.96 -11.52
N TYR A 362 -11.33 -15.00 -12.84
CA TYR A 362 -10.90 -13.86 -13.65
C TYR A 362 -11.83 -12.66 -13.50
N GLU A 363 -13.16 -12.85 -13.59
CA GLU A 363 -14.15 -11.78 -13.39
C GLU A 363 -13.97 -11.13 -12.01
N THR A 364 -13.84 -11.97 -10.96
CA THR A 364 -13.58 -11.49 -9.59
C THR A 364 -12.27 -10.71 -9.51
N VAL A 365 -11.20 -11.18 -10.15
CA VAL A 365 -9.91 -10.48 -10.19
C VAL A 365 -10.07 -9.13 -10.89
N ASN A 366 -10.74 -9.09 -12.04
CA ASN A 366 -10.95 -7.90 -12.84
C ASN A 366 -11.79 -6.85 -12.09
N GLU A 367 -12.86 -7.26 -11.43
CA GLU A 367 -13.71 -6.37 -10.62
C GLU A 367 -12.96 -5.75 -9.43
N ASN A 368 -11.97 -6.45 -8.88
CA ASN A 368 -11.17 -5.97 -7.75
C ASN A 368 -10.01 -5.06 -8.17
N LEU A 369 -9.66 -5.00 -9.46
CA LEU A 369 -8.57 -4.19 -10.00
C LEU A 369 -9.05 -2.77 -10.32
N VAL A 370 -9.47 -2.04 -9.28
CA VAL A 370 -10.00 -0.68 -9.39
C VAL A 370 -8.90 0.35 -9.19
N LYS A 371 -8.88 1.39 -10.04
CA LYS A 371 -8.03 2.56 -9.85
C LYS A 371 -8.43 3.29 -8.57
N ILE A 372 -7.47 3.43 -7.66
CA ILE A 372 -7.68 4.20 -6.44
C ILE A 372 -7.60 5.69 -6.79
N VAL A 373 -8.64 6.44 -6.41
CA VAL A 373 -8.69 7.89 -6.62
C VAL A 373 -8.48 8.57 -5.27
N SER A 374 -7.48 9.43 -5.22
CA SER A 374 -7.16 10.28 -4.07
C SER A 374 -7.22 11.75 -4.49
N CYS A 375 -7.59 12.61 -3.55
CA CYS A 375 -7.51 14.06 -3.70
C CYS A 375 -6.14 14.62 -3.29
N GLY A 376 -5.24 13.76 -2.78
CA GLY A 376 -3.93 14.14 -2.24
C GLY A 376 -4.03 15.01 -0.99
N GLN A 377 -2.90 15.32 -0.37
CA GLN A 377 -2.88 16.20 0.80
C GLN A 377 -3.44 17.60 0.42
N PRO A 378 -4.46 18.14 1.13
CA PRO A 378 -5.09 19.41 0.75
C PRO A 378 -4.16 20.64 0.77
N GLY A 379 -3.00 20.51 1.43
CA GLY A 379 -2.01 21.57 1.63
C GLY A 379 -1.98 22.07 3.08
N LYS A 380 -1.21 23.15 3.32
CA LYS A 380 -0.95 23.69 4.65
C LYS A 380 -1.84 24.90 4.96
N ILE A 381 -2.36 24.96 6.18
CA ILE A 381 -3.04 26.14 6.73
C ILE A 381 -2.05 26.86 7.66
N GLU A 382 -1.79 28.14 7.39
CA GLU A 382 -0.98 28.97 8.30
C GLU A 382 -1.75 29.22 9.60
N ASN A 383 -1.10 29.07 10.76
CA ASN A 383 -1.73 29.12 12.08
C ASN A 383 -2.90 28.13 12.26
N GLY A 384 -2.86 27.00 11.56
CA GLY A 384 -3.83 25.92 11.68
C GLY A 384 -3.27 24.56 11.31
N ALA A 385 -4.16 23.57 11.23
CA ALA A 385 -3.84 22.19 10.90
C ALA A 385 -5.02 21.51 10.17
N ILE A 386 -4.70 20.58 9.28
CA ILE A 386 -5.65 19.64 8.70
C ILE A 386 -5.63 18.36 9.53
N ASN A 387 -6.80 17.96 10.01
CA ASN A 387 -7.00 16.73 10.76
C ASN A 387 -7.61 15.68 9.82
N GLY A 388 -6.81 14.67 9.47
CA GLY A 388 -7.19 13.55 8.62
C GLY A 388 -5.96 12.83 8.09
N SER A 389 -6.07 11.52 7.86
CA SER A 389 -4.97 10.68 7.36
C SER A 389 -5.34 9.87 6.12
N VAL A 390 -6.56 10.05 5.60
CA VAL A 390 -7.06 9.35 4.42
C VAL A 390 -7.59 10.40 3.46
N PHE A 391 -7.06 10.42 2.24
CA PHE A 391 -7.36 11.41 1.21
C PHE A 391 -8.12 10.80 0.03
N LEU A 392 -8.71 9.62 0.22
CA LEU A 392 -9.45 8.88 -0.80
C LEU A 392 -10.85 9.44 -1.03
N VAL A 393 -11.43 9.13 -2.19
CA VAL A 393 -12.82 9.50 -2.53
C VAL A 393 -13.79 9.12 -1.41
N GLY A 394 -14.67 10.06 -1.04
CA GLY A 394 -15.68 9.87 0.01
C GLY A 394 -15.18 10.14 1.43
N TYR A 395 -13.87 10.34 1.63
CA TYR A 395 -13.32 10.75 2.92
C TYR A 395 -13.34 12.27 3.08
N THR A 396 -13.51 12.70 4.33
CA THR A 396 -13.51 14.10 4.73
C THR A 396 -12.34 14.38 5.66
N VAL A 397 -11.66 15.50 5.43
CA VAL A 397 -10.63 16.04 6.34
C VAL A 397 -11.14 17.32 6.98
N VAL A 398 -10.69 17.60 8.21
CA VAL A 398 -11.21 18.71 9.02
C VAL A 398 -10.10 19.72 9.30
N ALA A 399 -10.27 20.94 8.84
CA ALA A 399 -9.41 22.07 9.16
C ALA A 399 -9.68 22.62 10.57
N SER A 400 -8.61 22.99 11.26
CA SER A 400 -8.64 23.61 12.59
C SER A 400 -7.62 24.73 12.69
N CYS A 401 -7.87 25.74 13.51
CA CYS A 401 -6.93 26.81 13.79
C CYS A 401 -6.26 26.64 15.16
N ASN A 402 -5.05 27.15 15.27
CA ASN A 402 -4.33 27.26 16.54
C ASN A 402 -5.05 28.22 17.49
N GLU A 403 -4.73 28.12 18.78
CA GLU A 403 -5.28 29.02 19.79
C GLU A 403 -4.97 30.49 19.46
N GLY A 404 -5.96 31.37 19.62
CA GLY A 404 -5.86 32.79 19.26
C GLY A 404 -6.28 33.11 17.81
N PHE A 405 -6.69 32.12 17.02
CA PHE A 405 -7.18 32.29 15.66
C PHE A 405 -8.58 31.69 15.49
N TYR A 406 -9.39 32.26 14.61
CA TYR A 406 -10.65 31.67 14.15
C TYR A 406 -10.56 31.26 12.68
N LEU A 407 -11.28 30.20 12.32
CA LEU A 407 -11.29 29.67 10.96
C LEU A 407 -12.24 30.48 10.06
N ASP A 408 -11.73 30.98 8.94
CA ASP A 408 -12.50 31.60 7.86
C ASP A 408 -12.53 30.68 6.63
N GLY A 409 -13.73 30.25 6.25
CA GLY A 409 -13.97 29.24 5.22
C GLY A 409 -14.61 27.96 5.75
N ASN A 410 -14.69 26.93 4.90
CA ASN A 410 -15.28 25.63 5.27
C ASN A 410 -14.28 24.80 6.08
N SER A 411 -14.69 24.33 7.27
CA SER A 411 -13.87 23.47 8.10
C SER A 411 -13.76 22.05 7.56
N GLU A 412 -14.66 21.62 6.69
CA GLU A 412 -14.66 20.25 6.15
C GLU A 412 -14.36 20.26 4.66
N LEU A 413 -13.39 19.45 4.25
CA LEU A 413 -13.07 19.20 2.84
C LEU A 413 -13.35 17.73 2.52
N LEU A 414 -14.32 17.49 1.65
CA LEU A 414 -14.69 16.16 1.15
C LEU A 414 -13.93 15.86 -0.15
N CYS A 415 -13.37 14.67 -0.27
CA CYS A 415 -12.75 14.23 -1.52
C CYS A 415 -13.80 13.71 -2.50
N TYR A 416 -13.96 14.40 -3.63
CA TYR A 416 -14.89 14.00 -4.70
C TYR A 416 -14.32 12.93 -5.61
N SER A 417 -15.21 12.21 -6.31
CA SER A 417 -14.87 11.12 -7.23
C SER A 417 -13.96 11.51 -8.41
N ASN A 418 -13.83 12.80 -8.69
CA ASN A 418 -12.92 13.34 -9.69
C ASN A 418 -11.50 13.61 -9.15
N GLY A 419 -11.20 13.26 -7.89
CA GLY A 419 -9.91 13.50 -7.26
C GLY A 419 -9.70 14.96 -6.84
N THR A 420 -10.76 15.73 -6.63
CA THR A 420 -10.66 17.12 -6.12
C THR A 420 -11.34 17.30 -4.78
N TRP A 421 -10.75 18.14 -3.93
CA TRP A 421 -11.37 18.56 -2.67
C TRP A 421 -12.60 19.44 -2.94
N SER A 422 -13.59 19.34 -2.05
CA SER A 422 -14.87 20.06 -2.18
C SER A 422 -14.77 21.58 -2.13
N GLY A 423 -13.59 22.13 -1.85
CA GLY A 423 -13.34 23.57 -1.82
C GLY A 423 -11.86 23.88 -1.62
N ASN A 424 -11.57 25.19 -1.55
CA ASN A 424 -10.24 25.68 -1.22
C ASN A 424 -9.95 25.52 0.28
N LEU A 425 -8.66 25.50 0.63
CA LEU A 425 -8.22 25.54 2.03
C LEU A 425 -8.76 26.79 2.75
N PRO A 426 -9.30 26.65 3.97
CA PRO A 426 -9.67 27.79 4.81
C PRO A 426 -8.45 28.51 5.38
N ILE A 427 -8.66 29.73 5.89
CA ILE A 427 -7.61 30.61 6.43
C ILE A 427 -7.85 30.80 7.93
N CYS A 428 -6.78 30.82 8.73
CA CYS A 428 -6.86 31.15 10.15
C CYS A 428 -6.56 32.63 10.38
N ILE A 429 -7.51 33.36 10.95
CA ILE A 429 -7.44 34.81 11.19
C ILE A 429 -7.30 35.07 12.69
N GLU A 430 -6.37 35.96 13.08
CA GLU A 430 -6.17 36.33 14.48
C GLU A 430 -7.45 36.88 15.12
N ILE A 431 -7.76 36.40 16.32
CA ILE A 431 -8.88 36.89 17.13
C ILE A 431 -8.45 38.24 17.74
N PRO A 432 -9.19 39.34 17.47
CA PRO A 432 -8.86 40.63 18.07
C PRO A 432 -8.95 40.54 19.60
N ILE A 433 -7.84 40.81 20.28
CA ILE A 433 -7.84 40.97 21.73
C ILE A 433 -8.63 42.24 22.02
N ALA A 434 -9.88 42.10 22.47
CA ALA A 434 -10.57 43.20 23.12
C ALA A 434 -9.73 43.54 24.35
N ASN A 435 -9.05 44.69 24.35
CA ASN A 435 -8.42 45.28 25.53
C ASN A 435 -9.52 45.68 26.53
N ASN A 436 -10.23 44.69 27.07
CA ASN A 436 -11.00 44.85 28.28
C ASN A 436 -9.97 44.83 29.40
N THR A 437 -9.36 45.99 29.67
CA THR A 437 -8.65 46.20 30.92
C THR A 437 -9.58 45.71 32.03
N PRO A 438 -9.20 44.65 32.79
CA PRO A 438 -10.10 44.10 33.78
C PRO A 438 -10.41 45.21 34.79
N PRO A 439 -11.66 45.35 35.26
CA PRO A 439 -12.07 46.43 36.17
C PRO A 439 -11.22 46.49 37.46
N THR A 440 -10.46 45.44 37.76
CA THR A 440 -9.47 45.38 38.83
C THR A 440 -8.33 46.40 38.67
N VAL A 441 -7.87 46.72 37.45
CA VAL A 441 -6.76 47.68 37.24
C VAL A 441 -7.23 49.11 37.53
N ILE A 442 -8.47 49.45 37.18
CA ILE A 442 -9.08 50.76 37.47
C ILE A 442 -9.28 50.94 39.00
N ILE A 443 -9.70 49.88 39.70
CA ILE A 443 -9.86 49.91 41.17
C ILE A 443 -8.50 50.13 41.87
N VAL A 444 -7.43 49.48 41.42
CA VAL A 444 -6.09 49.66 42.01
C VAL A 444 -5.58 51.09 41.80
N ILE A 445 -5.75 51.66 40.60
CA ILE A 445 -5.31 53.04 40.31
C ILE A 445 -6.09 54.06 41.15
N THR A 446 -7.41 53.90 41.29
CA THR A 446 -8.22 54.80 42.13
C THR A 446 -7.90 54.68 43.62
N SER A 447 -7.58 53.48 44.12
CA SER A 447 -7.16 53.24 45.50
C SER A 447 -5.80 53.87 45.83
N VAL A 448 -4.82 53.77 44.92
CA VAL A 448 -3.49 54.37 45.09
C VAL A 448 -3.58 55.89 45.07
N ILE A 449 -4.35 56.47 44.14
CA ILE A 449 -4.56 57.93 44.09
C ILE A 449 -5.29 58.42 45.35
N GLY A 450 -6.33 57.71 45.81
CA GLY A 450 -7.04 58.02 47.04
C GLY A 450 -6.14 57.98 48.28
N SER A 451 -5.24 56.99 48.37
CA SER A 451 -4.27 56.86 49.44
C SER A 451 -3.24 58.00 49.45
N LEU A 452 -2.76 58.41 48.27
CA LEU A 452 -1.83 59.54 48.14
C LEU A 452 -2.47 60.88 48.53
N VAL A 453 -3.76 61.08 48.18
CA VAL A 453 -4.52 62.27 48.61
C VAL A 453 -4.73 62.28 50.12
N LEU A 454 -5.05 61.13 50.72
CA LEU A 454 -5.20 61.02 52.17
C LEU A 454 -3.89 61.32 52.91
N ILE A 455 -2.76 60.80 52.42
CA ILE A 455 -1.43 61.09 52.96
C ILE A 455 -1.11 62.59 52.84
N ALA A 456 -1.42 63.22 51.70
CA ALA A 456 -1.22 64.66 51.52
C ALA A 456 -2.07 65.48 52.51
N ILE A 457 -3.32 65.10 52.75
CA ILE A 457 -4.19 65.74 53.75
C ILE A 457 -3.63 65.57 55.16
N ILE A 458 -3.17 64.37 55.52
CA ILE A 458 -2.54 64.10 56.83
C ILE A 458 -1.28 64.95 57.00
N VAL A 459 -0.43 65.06 55.98
CA VAL A 459 0.77 65.92 56.02
C VAL A 459 0.38 67.39 56.23
N VAL A 460 -0.67 67.88 55.58
CA VAL A 460 -1.17 69.25 55.78
C VAL A 460 -1.71 69.45 57.20
N ILE A 461 -2.45 68.48 57.74
CA ILE A 461 -2.96 68.52 59.12
C ILE A 461 -1.81 68.52 60.13
N ILE A 462 -0.82 67.65 59.97
CA ILE A 462 0.38 67.62 60.81
C ILE A 462 1.12 68.97 60.74
N LYS A 463 1.28 69.54 59.54
CA LYS A 463 1.92 70.86 59.37
C LYS A 463 1.15 71.97 60.09
N LYS A 464 -0.18 71.95 60.03
CA LYS A 464 -1.05 72.88 60.79
C LYS A 464 -0.95 72.66 62.30
N PHE A 465 -0.87 71.42 62.75
CA PHE A 465 -0.76 71.07 64.17
C PHE A 465 0.61 71.45 64.76
N CYS A 466 1.70 71.28 64.00
CA CYS A 466 3.03 71.76 64.39
C CYS A 466 3.10 73.28 64.50
N LEU A 467 2.46 74.02 63.59
CA LEU A 467 2.35 75.49 63.66
C LEU A 467 1.45 75.97 64.81
N TYR A 468 0.49 75.14 65.24
CA TYR A 468 -0.38 75.43 66.38
C TYR A 468 0.33 75.17 67.71
N SER A 469 1.08 74.07 67.82
CA SER A 469 1.84 73.68 69.02
C SER A 469 3.00 74.64 69.34
N SER A 470 3.64 75.23 68.31
CA SER A 470 4.69 76.25 68.53
C SER A 470 4.16 77.56 69.15
N LYS A 471 2.83 77.75 69.21
CA LYS A 471 2.18 78.94 69.76
C LYS A 471 1.73 78.79 71.22
N ILE A 472 1.82 77.59 71.80
CA ILE A 472 1.31 77.27 73.15
C ILE A 472 2.45 77.17 74.20
N SER A 473 3.73 77.26 73.80
CA SER A 473 4.89 77.23 74.73
C SER A 473 5.20 78.57 75.44
N SER A 474 4.34 79.59 75.37
CA SER A 474 4.54 80.86 76.07
C SER A 474 3.28 81.30 76.83
N GLY A 475 3.20 80.94 78.13
CA GLY A 475 2.29 81.62 79.07
C GLY A 475 1.66 80.73 80.15
N HIS A 476 2.24 80.83 81.36
CA HIS A 476 1.81 80.46 82.72
C HIS A 476 0.37 79.97 83.04
N GLY A 477 0.27 78.98 83.95
CA GLY A 477 -0.93 78.61 84.74
C GLY A 477 -1.17 79.56 85.95
N PRO A 478 -1.81 79.17 87.08
CA PRO A 478 -2.49 77.92 87.48
C PRO A 478 -3.91 78.12 88.11
N THR A 479 -4.61 77.05 88.55
CA THR A 479 -5.15 76.79 89.92
C THR A 479 -6.37 75.84 89.96
N ASN A 480 -6.17 74.72 90.68
CA ASN A 480 -7.01 73.92 91.59
C ASN A 480 -8.56 73.79 91.56
N GLU A 481 -8.94 72.53 91.87
CA GLU A 481 -10.06 72.03 92.70
C GLU A 481 -11.47 71.84 92.12
N ASN A 482 -11.88 70.57 91.89
CA ASN A 482 -12.67 69.77 92.86
C ASN A 482 -13.15 68.42 92.30
N ILE A 483 -13.12 67.38 93.16
CA ILE A 483 -13.66 66.01 92.99
C ILE A 483 -15.02 65.94 93.73
N PRO A 484 -16.02 65.14 93.30
CA PRO A 484 -16.30 63.80 93.89
C PRO A 484 -16.78 62.75 92.85
N SER A 485 -16.24 61.53 92.74
CA SER A 485 -16.57 60.24 93.42
C SER A 485 -18.00 59.68 93.27
N GLU A 486 -18.15 58.53 92.58
CA GLU A 486 -18.98 57.31 92.87
C GLU A 486 -19.03 56.40 91.62
N ASN A 487 -18.43 55.18 91.60
CA ASN A 487 -18.89 53.86 92.09
C ASN A 487 -19.98 53.12 91.27
N LYS A 488 -19.58 52.01 90.60
CA LYS A 488 -20.20 50.64 90.49
C LYS A 488 -19.76 49.96 89.17
N ALA A 489 -18.93 48.90 89.19
CA ALA A 489 -19.21 47.46 89.41
C ALA A 489 -20.11 46.85 88.30
N PHE A 490 -19.59 46.02 87.38
CA PHE A 490 -19.24 44.57 87.43
C PHE A 490 -20.37 43.68 86.86
N GLU A 491 -19.97 42.54 86.23
CA GLU A 491 -20.74 41.39 85.71
C GLU A 491 -21.34 41.51 84.28
N HIS A 492 -21.42 40.48 83.43
CA HIS A 492 -20.82 39.13 83.34
C HIS A 492 -21.12 38.58 81.91
N ASP A 493 -20.23 37.73 81.40
CA ASP A 493 -20.43 36.49 80.62
C ASP A 493 -21.26 36.37 79.33
N GLU A 494 -20.54 36.00 78.25
CA GLU A 494 -20.46 34.64 77.64
C GLU A 494 -21.66 34.03 76.88
N TYR A 495 -21.30 33.05 76.02
CA TYR A 495 -22.02 32.24 75.01
C TYR A 495 -22.03 32.83 73.58
N GLN A 496 -21.42 32.21 72.57
CA GLN A 496 -20.76 30.90 72.43
C GLN A 496 -19.81 30.93 71.22
#